data_AF-A0A1F2TJU2-F1
#
_entry.id   AF-A0A1F2TJU2-F1
#
_cell.length_a   1.000
_cell.length_b   1.000
_cell.length_c   1.000
_cell.angle_alpha   90.00
_cell.angle_beta   90.00
_cell.angle_gamma   90.00
#
_symmetry.space_group_name_H-M   'P 1'
#
loop_
_entity.id
_entity.type
_entity.pdbx_description
1 polymer ?
#
loop_
_entity_poly.entity_id
_entity_poly.type
_entity_poly.pdbx_seq_one_letter_code
_entity_poly.pdbx_strand_id
1 'polypeptide(L)'
;MKQLGMAISESLSDSEPITEAISNIKDAGYDVFLVLEATIGFHKREETHREKGQIPRMRDGNLCLSAEDTQFLRSLRISVVGDDSPSEKTSI
;
A
#
# COMPACT_ATOMS: atom_id res chain seq x y z
N MET A 1 12.80 -4.77 -6.67
CA MET A 1 12.21 -3.98 -7.77
C MET A 1 12.45 -4.59 -9.15
N LYS A 2 13.71 -4.89 -9.54
CA LYS A 2 14.03 -5.49 -10.85
C LYS A 2 13.22 -6.76 -11.17
N GLN A 3 13.05 -7.66 -10.20
CA GLN A 3 12.28 -8.89 -10.34
C GLN A 3 10.80 -8.64 -10.69
N LEU A 4 10.17 -7.63 -10.08
CA LEU A 4 8.78 -7.29 -10.35
C LEU A 4 8.61 -6.68 -11.74
N GLY A 5 9.53 -5.79 -12.13
CA GLY A 5 9.54 -5.23 -13.49
C GLY A 5 9.72 -6.31 -14.57
N MET A 6 10.64 -7.27 -14.35
CA MET A 6 10.81 -8.41 -15.25
C MET A 6 9.54 -9.28 -15.31
N ALA A 7 8.95 -9.63 -14.17
CA ALA A 7 7.75 -10.45 -14.12
C ALA A 7 6.55 -9.79 -14.82
N ILE A 8 6.40 -8.47 -14.71
CA ILE A 8 5.37 -7.72 -15.44
C ILE A 8 5.64 -7.75 -16.94
N SER A 9 6.89 -7.50 -17.36
CA SER A 9 7.26 -7.55 -18.78
C SER A 9 7.01 -8.92 -19.40
N GLU A 10 7.37 -9.99 -18.69
CA GLU A 10 7.13 -11.39 -19.10
C GLU A 10 5.62 -11.66 -19.17
N SER A 11 4.86 -11.30 -18.12
CA SER A 11 3.40 -11.48 -18.08
C SER A 11 2.68 -10.76 -19.21
N LEU A 12 3.15 -9.57 -19.61
CA LEU A 12 2.58 -8.83 -20.74
C LEU A 12 2.94 -9.46 -22.08
N SER A 13 4.17 -9.95 -22.21
CA SER A 13 4.67 -10.58 -23.45
C SER A 13 3.98 -11.91 -23.73
N ASP A 14 3.67 -12.67 -22.67
CA ASP A 14 3.00 -13.96 -22.76
C ASP A 14 1.46 -13.86 -22.75
N SER A 15 0.92 -12.64 -22.63
CA SER A 15 -0.52 -12.42 -22.59
C SER A 15 -1.14 -12.48 -23.99
N GLU A 16 -1.83 -13.58 -24.27
CA GLU A 16 -2.58 -13.77 -25.51
C GLU A 16 -3.66 -12.69 -25.74
N PRO A 17 -4.48 -12.29 -24.75
CA PRO A 17 -5.46 -11.22 -24.93
C PRO A 17 -4.84 -9.86 -25.31
N ILE A 18 -3.68 -9.53 -24.75
CA ILE A 18 -2.96 -8.28 -25.05
C ILE A 18 -2.37 -8.36 -26.46
N THR A 19 -1.81 -9.51 -26.82
CA THR A 19 -1.22 -9.75 -28.15
C THR A 19 -2.28 -9.65 -29.24
N GLU A 20 -3.45 -10.24 -29.04
CA GLU A 20 -4.59 -10.15 -29.97
C GLU A 20 -5.05 -8.69 -30.15
N ALA A 21 -5.20 -7.95 -29.05
CA ALA A 21 -5.57 -6.54 -29.10
C ALA A 21 -4.55 -5.70 -29.88
N ILE A 22 -3.25 -5.93 -29.68
CA ILE A 22 -2.18 -5.25 -30.43
C ILE A 22 -2.22 -5.63 -31.91
N SER A 23 -2.46 -6.90 -32.24
CA SER A 23 -2.56 -7.36 -33.63
C SER A 23 -3.71 -6.66 -34.35
N ASN A 24 -4.89 -6.61 -33.74
CA ASN A 24 -6.05 -5.95 -34.32
C ASN A 24 -5.79 -4.45 -34.59
N ILE A 25 -5.03 -3.79 -33.73
CA ILE A 25 -4.63 -2.38 -33.93
C ILE A 25 -3.62 -2.26 -35.08
N LYS A 26 -2.65 -3.17 -35.17
CA LYS A 26 -1.68 -3.19 -36.28
C LYS A 26 -2.36 -3.46 -37.62
N ASP A 27 -3.31 -4.39 -37.65
CA ASP A 27 -4.08 -4.75 -38.85
C ASP A 27 -4.96 -3.59 -39.36
N ALA A 28 -5.34 -2.68 -38.45
CA ALA A 28 -5.99 -1.42 -38.81
C ALA A 28 -5.03 -0.36 -39.39
N GLY A 29 -3.73 -0.66 -39.51
CA GLY A 29 -2.71 0.19 -40.14
C GLY A 29 -1.93 1.09 -39.17
N TYR A 30 -1.98 0.83 -37.87
CA TYR A 30 -1.26 1.61 -36.86
C TYR A 30 0.07 0.97 -36.47
N ASP A 31 1.09 1.80 -36.21
CA ASP A 31 2.32 1.36 -35.54
C ASP A 31 2.15 1.47 -34.01
N VAL A 32 2.46 0.40 -33.29
CA VAL A 32 2.12 0.24 -31.87
C VAL A 32 3.40 0.09 -31.05
N PHE A 33 3.60 1.03 -30.11
CA PHE A 33 4.62 0.97 -29.07
C PHE A 33 3.95 1.03 -27.70
N LEU A 34 4.35 0.14 -26.78
CA LEU A 34 3.79 0.07 -25.43
C LEU A 34 4.84 0.52 -24.41
N VAL A 35 4.49 1.50 -23.58
CA VAL A 35 5.29 1.94 -22.44
C VAL A 35 4.41 1.87 -21.20
N LEU A 36 4.87 1.17 -20.16
CA LEU A 36 4.13 1.03 -18.91
C LEU A 36 4.85 1.76 -17.78
N GLU A 37 4.18 2.75 -17.20
CA GLU A 37 4.59 3.41 -15.96
C GLU A 37 3.67 2.96 -14.82
N ALA A 38 4.24 2.32 -13.80
CA ALA A 38 3.52 1.92 -12.62
C ALA A 38 4.26 2.38 -11.36
N THR A 39 3.55 3.07 -10.46
CA THR A 39 4.09 3.43 -9.14
C THR A 39 3.71 2.35 -8.13
N ILE A 40 4.69 1.75 -7.48
CA ILE A 40 4.48 0.61 -6.58
C ILE A 40 4.96 0.97 -5.18
N GLY A 41 4.02 1.07 -4.24
CA GLY A 41 4.31 1.30 -2.83
C GLY A 41 4.59 -0.02 -2.10
N PHE A 42 5.66 -0.05 -1.30
CA PHE A 42 6.01 -1.20 -0.45
C PHE A 42 6.02 -0.76 1.01
N HIS A 43 5.35 -1.53 1.87
CA HIS A 43 5.54 -1.46 3.32
C HIS A 43 6.24 -2.72 3.79
N LYS A 44 7.42 -2.57 4.39
CA LYS A 44 8.08 -3.68 5.07
C LYS A 44 7.31 -3.94 6.35
N ARG A 45 6.62 -5.06 6.45
CA ARG A 45 6.18 -5.56 7.76
C ARG A 45 7.45 -5.92 8.49
N GLU A 46 7.80 -5.15 9.52
CA GLU A 46 8.80 -5.64 10.45
C GLU A 46 8.25 -6.93 11.03
N GLU A 47 9.04 -8.00 10.97
CA GLU A 47 8.83 -9.18 11.81
C GLU A 47 9.07 -8.72 13.26
N THR A 48 8.14 -7.93 13.78
CA THR A 48 7.86 -7.99 15.19
C THR A 48 7.44 -9.43 15.40
N HIS A 49 8.22 -10.13 16.20
CA HIS A 49 7.90 -11.42 16.77
C HIS A 49 6.57 -11.25 17.53
N ARG A 50 5.45 -11.13 16.82
CA ARG A 50 4.12 -11.02 17.39
C ARG A 50 3.80 -12.42 17.83
N GLU A 51 4.12 -12.67 19.09
CA GLU A 51 3.33 -13.55 19.92
C GLU A 51 1.87 -13.43 19.49
N LYS A 52 1.35 -14.58 19.05
CA LYS A 52 0.00 -14.81 18.56
C LYS A 52 -1.02 -13.83 19.15
N GLY A 53 -1.66 -13.05 18.27
CA GLY A 53 -2.97 -12.46 18.49
C GLY A 53 -3.19 -11.77 19.84
N GLN A 54 -2.59 -10.61 20.06
CA GLN A 54 -3.20 -9.67 21.01
C GLN A 54 -4.29 -8.88 20.28
N ILE A 55 -5.51 -9.39 20.39
CA ILE A 55 -6.73 -8.60 20.30
C ILE A 55 -6.50 -7.33 21.14
N PRO A 56 -6.76 -6.11 20.62
CA PRO A 56 -6.58 -4.89 21.41
C PRO A 56 -7.36 -5.07 22.71
N ARG A 57 -6.65 -5.12 23.84
CA ARG A 57 -7.33 -5.19 25.13
C ARG A 57 -8.03 -3.86 25.31
N MET A 58 -9.35 -3.84 25.13
CA MET A 58 -10.17 -2.72 25.55
C MET A 58 -10.03 -2.63 27.08
N ARG A 59 -9.26 -1.64 27.56
CA ARG A 59 -9.43 -1.13 28.91
C ARG A 59 -10.42 0.02 28.79
N ASP A 60 -11.56 -0.15 29.44
CA ASP A 60 -12.51 0.95 29.71
C ASP A 60 -12.96 1.72 28.46
N GLY A 61 -13.32 1.03 27.39
CA GLY A 61 -13.88 1.65 26.18
C GLY A 61 -12.87 2.38 25.30
N ASN A 62 -11.60 2.49 25.71
CA ASN A 62 -10.56 3.14 24.93
C ASN A 62 -9.75 2.11 24.13
N LEU A 63 -9.67 2.32 22.82
CA LEU A 63 -8.79 1.57 21.93
C LEU A 63 -7.36 2.05 22.19
N CYS A 64 -6.52 1.20 22.81
CA CYS A 64 -5.09 1.45 22.93
C CYS A 64 -4.42 1.27 21.57
N LEU A 65 -4.51 2.29 20.71
CA LEU A 65 -3.85 2.34 19.42
C LEU A 65 -2.36 2.61 19.61
N SER A 66 -1.52 1.90 18.87
CA SER A 66 -0.09 2.18 18.82
C SER A 66 0.20 3.43 17.96
N ALA A 67 1.40 4.00 18.10
CA ALA A 67 1.83 5.12 17.26
C ALA A 67 1.80 4.78 15.76
N GLU A 68 2.07 3.52 15.41
CA GLU A 68 2.00 3.00 14.04
C GLU A 68 0.55 2.98 13.54
N ASP A 69 -0.39 2.52 14.36
CA ASP A 69 -1.82 2.48 14.02
C ASP A 69 -2.36 3.89 13.73
N THR A 70 -1.98 4.90 14.50
CA THR A 70 -2.39 6.29 14.28
C THR A 70 -1.80 6.88 13.00
N GLN A 71 -0.57 6.50 12.61
CA GLN A 71 0.01 6.92 11.33
C GLN A 71 -0.69 6.25 10.14
N PHE A 72 -1.02 4.97 10.28
CA PHE A 72 -1.76 4.21 9.28
C PHE A 72 -3.18 4.76 9.05
N LEU A 73 -3.94 5.00 10.11
CA LEU A 73 -5.29 5.56 10.01
C LEU A 73 -5.29 6.96 9.37
N ARG A 74 -4.28 7.79 9.67
CA ARG A 74 -4.07 9.08 9.01
C ARG A 74 -3.81 8.93 7.51
N SER A 75 -3.03 7.93 7.08
CA SER A 75 -2.82 7.63 5.65
C SER A 75 -4.11 7.25 4.92
N LEU A 76 -5.06 6.63 5.63
CA LEU A 76 -6.38 6.26 5.13
C LEU A 76 -7.43 7.37 5.27
N ARG A 77 -7.04 8.58 5.72
CA ARG A 77 -7.94 9.70 6.06
C ARG A 77 -9.01 9.35 7.09
N ILE A 78 -8.72 8.38 7.96
CA ILE A 78 -9.58 8.02 9.08
C ILE A 78 -9.17 8.89 10.26
N SER A 79 -10.09 9.72 10.74
CA SER A 79 -9.86 10.62 11.88
C SER A 79 -9.83 9.84 13.19
N VAL A 80 -8.73 9.99 13.94
CA VAL A 80 -8.63 9.48 15.32
C VAL A 80 -8.91 10.66 16.25
N VAL A 81 -10.09 10.67 16.88
CA VAL A 81 -10.47 11.68 17.87
C VAL A 81 -10.02 11.17 19.23
N GLY A 82 -8.92 11.69 19.79
CA GLY A 82 -8.48 11.23 21.12
C GLY A 82 -7.11 11.65 21.66
N ASP A 83 -6.25 12.39 20.94
CA ASP A 83 -4.96 12.81 21.51
C ASP A 83 -4.56 14.21 21.02
N ASP A 84 -5.17 15.23 21.63
CA ASP A 84 -4.68 16.61 21.61
C ASP A 84 -4.94 17.19 23.00
N SER A 85 -3.95 17.05 23.89
CA SER A 85 -3.86 17.81 25.14
C SER A 85 -2.43 18.33 25.25
N PRO A 86 -2.19 19.64 25.12
CA PRO A 86 -0.84 20.19 25.25
C PRO A 86 -0.42 20.07 26.71
N SER A 87 0.72 19.42 26.97
CA SER A 87 1.32 19.37 28.29
C SER A 87 1.88 20.75 28.64
N GLU A 88 1.07 21.54 29.36
CA GLU A 88 1.51 22.82 29.91
C GLU A 88 2.48 22.57 31.06
N LYS A 89 3.73 23.00 30.86
CA LYS A 89 4.77 23.02 31.87
C LYS A 89 4.35 23.96 33.00
N THR A 90 4.21 23.45 34.22
CA THR A 90 4.34 24.27 35.42
C THR A 90 5.26 23.54 36.39
N SER A 91 6.52 23.97 36.39
CA SER A 91 7.47 23.70 37.46
C SER A 91 7.11 24.56 38.66
N ILE A 92 6.99 23.95 39.83
CA ILE A 92 7.11 24.60 41.14
C ILE A 92 8.28 23.89 41.84
#